data_AF-A0A485KJH8-F1
#
_entry.id   AF-A0A485KJH8-F1
#
_cell.length_a   1.000
_cell.length_b   1.000
_cell.length_c   1.000
_cell.angle_alpha   90.00
_cell.angle_beta   90.00
_cell.angle_gamma   90.00
#
_symmetry.space_group_name_H-M   'P 1'
#
loop_
_entity.id
_entity.type
_entity.pdbx_description
1 polymer ?
#
loop_
_entity_poly.entity_id
_entity_poly.type
_entity_poly.pdbx_seq_one_letter_code
_entity_poly.pdbx_strand_id
1 'polypeptide(L)'
;MVFRVDWMFVLGLLTLVTNIGYFVRIVYLMELTQELNSFHHLHSEYMAPDVVDAFGVIESFLDTQVPKDKTVACAYTDLLRDRSAARPLELARERIVHWYERVSYYHKHGLLEAHAFDDFPGPFRAARFVAELEPLTLASCKHSHVPNCHLLFDYIRGMYDLNPRDSAASTCAPIVTVASKKQRKADDNNDGKANEEL
;
A
#
# COMPACT_ATOMS: atom_id res chain seq x y z
N MET A 1 60.64 42.43 7.42
CA MET A 1 59.61 42.03 8.40
C MET A 1 59.56 40.51 8.43
N VAL A 2 59.98 39.89 9.52
CA VAL A 2 59.85 38.43 9.70
C VAL A 2 58.54 38.20 10.46
N PHE A 3 57.54 37.62 9.79
CA PHE A 3 56.32 37.19 10.47
C PHE A 3 56.66 35.98 11.36
N ARG A 4 56.56 36.14 12.68
CA ARG A 4 56.54 35.00 13.61
C ARG A 4 55.13 34.43 13.59
N VAL A 5 54.99 33.20 13.12
CA VAL A 5 53.74 32.46 13.17
C VAL A 5 53.60 31.85 14.57
N ASP A 6 52.48 32.14 15.23
CA ASP A 6 52.15 31.54 16.53
C ASP A 6 51.67 30.10 16.33
N TRP A 7 52.60 29.14 16.45
CA TRP A 7 52.33 27.72 16.25
C TRP A 7 51.23 27.14 17.15
N MET A 8 51.02 27.72 18.34
CA MET A 8 49.90 27.33 19.22
C MET A 8 48.54 27.63 18.61
N PHE A 9 48.41 28.75 17.89
CA PHE A 9 47.17 29.11 17.20
C PHE A 9 46.91 28.15 16.03
N VAL A 10 47.95 27.83 15.26
CA VAL A 10 47.85 26.88 14.13
C VAL A 10 47.42 25.49 14.62
N LEU A 11 48.00 25.00 15.72
CA LEU A 11 47.61 23.72 16.31
C LEU A 11 46.18 23.74 16.84
N GLY A 12 45.77 24.82 17.52
CA GLY A 12 44.39 24.98 17.98
C GLY A 12 43.38 24.98 16.83
N LEU A 13 43.68 25.70 15.75
CA LEU A 13 42.84 25.73 14.54
C LEU A 13 42.76 24.34 13.89
N LEU A 14 43.89 23.63 13.78
CA LEU A 14 43.92 22.28 13.21
C LEU A 14 43.08 21.30 14.04
N THR A 15 43.21 21.33 15.37
CA THR A 15 42.39 20.51 16.28
C THR A 15 40.91 20.84 16.16
N LEU A 16 40.56 22.13 16.06
CA LEU A 16 39.17 22.56 15.86
C LEU A 16 38.59 22.06 14.53
N VAL A 17 39.32 22.21 13.42
CA VAL A 17 38.89 21.70 12.11
C VAL A 17 38.76 20.18 12.12
N THR A 18 39.70 19.48 12.76
CA THR A 18 39.65 18.02 12.92
C THR A 18 38.42 17.59 13.70
N ASN A 19 38.12 18.27 14.80
CA ASN A 19 36.95 17.99 15.62
C ASN A 19 35.65 18.26 14.84
N ILE A 20 35.55 19.37 14.11
CA ILE A 20 34.38 19.66 13.26
C ILE A 20 34.18 18.54 12.24
N GLY A 21 35.25 18.13 11.53
CA GLY A 21 35.17 17.03 10.56
C GLY A 21 34.75 15.71 11.19
N TYR A 22 35.22 15.43 12.41
CA TYR A 22 34.82 14.23 13.17
C TYR A 22 33.35 14.29 13.58
N PHE A 23 32.86 15.43 14.09
CA PHE A 23 31.45 15.60 14.45
C PHE A 23 30.52 15.44 13.24
N VAL A 24 30.87 16.05 12.10
CA VAL A 24 30.09 15.90 10.86
C VAL A 24 30.02 14.42 10.45
N ARG A 25 31.12 13.69 10.51
CA ARG A 25 31.13 12.25 10.21
C ARG A 25 30.29 11.43 11.17
N ILE A 26 30.34 11.73 12.48
CA ILE A 26 29.51 11.04 13.48
C ILE A 26 28.03 11.26 13.19
N VAL A 27 27.62 12.50 12.92
CA VAL A 27 26.21 12.83 12.64
C VAL A 27 25.74 12.04 11.43
N TYR A 28 26.52 12.04 10.35
CA TYR A 28 26.20 11.27 9.14
C TYR A 28 26.12 9.75 9.40
N LEU A 29 27.06 9.20 10.18
CA LEU A 29 27.02 7.78 10.58
C LEU A 29 25.79 7.45 11.43
N MET A 30 25.37 8.36 12.30
CA MET A 30 24.21 8.18 13.17
C MET A 30 22.91 8.19 12.37
N GLU A 31 22.77 9.08 11.39
CA GLU A 31 21.62 9.13 10.48
C GLU A 31 21.49 7.82 9.69
N LEU A 32 22.57 7.35 9.05
CA LEU A 32 22.59 6.07 8.33
C LEU A 32 22.25 4.88 9.23
N THR A 33 22.75 4.88 10.47
CA THR A 33 22.48 3.79 11.42
C THR A 33 21.02 3.79 11.86
N GLN A 34 20.43 4.96 12.09
CA GLN A 34 19.02 5.09 12.44
C GLN A 34 18.12 4.64 11.29
N GLU A 35 18.44 5.02 10.06
CA GLU A 35 17.73 4.61 8.86
C GLU A 35 17.78 3.08 8.70
N LEU A 36 18.99 2.50 8.77
CA LEU A 36 19.19 1.05 8.64
C LEU A 36 18.43 0.26 9.72
N ASN A 37 18.44 0.74 10.97
CA ASN A 37 17.69 0.11 12.05
C ASN A 37 16.18 0.19 11.83
N SER A 38 15.68 1.34 11.36
CA SER A 38 14.25 1.53 11.05
C SER A 38 13.81 0.64 9.89
N PHE A 39 14.63 0.57 8.85
CA PHE A 39 14.40 -0.32 7.70
C PHE A 39 14.41 -1.79 8.11
N HIS A 40 15.43 -2.22 8.87
CA HIS A 40 15.53 -3.59 9.35
C HIS A 40 14.32 -3.98 10.20
N HIS A 41 13.87 -3.08 11.08
CA HIS A 41 12.68 -3.28 11.88
C HIS A 41 11.43 -3.47 11.00
N LEU A 42 11.15 -2.55 10.08
CA LEU A 42 10.01 -2.66 9.15
C LEU A 42 10.04 -3.94 8.33
N HIS A 43 11.21 -4.31 7.81
CA HIS A 43 11.41 -5.51 7.02
C HIS A 43 11.23 -6.78 7.86
N SER A 44 11.79 -6.83 9.06
CA SER A 44 11.64 -7.97 9.98
C SER A 44 10.19 -8.18 10.41
N GLU A 45 9.44 -7.10 10.62
CA GLU A 45 8.02 -7.19 10.99
C GLU A 45 7.16 -7.66 9.83
N TYR A 46 7.42 -7.20 8.61
CA TYR A 46 6.70 -7.68 7.44
C TYR A 46 6.93 -9.19 7.21
N MET A 47 8.14 -9.66 7.46
CA MET A 47 8.52 -11.06 7.34
C MET A 47 8.23 -11.88 8.60
N ALA A 48 7.59 -11.27 9.60
CA ALA A 48 7.18 -11.98 10.79
C ALA A 48 6.15 -13.07 10.40
N PRO A 49 6.24 -14.27 11.00
CA PRO A 49 5.42 -15.41 10.58
C PRO A 49 3.93 -15.09 10.69
N ASP A 50 3.55 -14.24 11.64
CA ASP A 50 2.19 -13.85 11.92
C ASP A 50 1.60 -12.92 10.83
N VAL A 51 2.43 -12.12 10.15
CA VAL A 51 2.05 -11.30 8.99
C VAL A 51 2.00 -12.15 7.72
N VAL A 52 2.97 -13.05 7.53
CA VAL A 52 2.97 -13.99 6.41
C VAL A 52 1.74 -14.90 6.45
N ASP A 53 1.42 -15.44 7.62
CA ASP A 53 0.21 -16.24 7.85
C ASP A 53 -1.06 -15.43 7.57
N ALA A 54 -1.07 -14.14 7.95
CA ALA A 54 -2.21 -13.25 7.65
C ALA A 54 -2.41 -13.06 6.14
N PHE A 55 -1.35 -12.91 5.36
CA PHE A 55 -1.45 -12.87 3.90
C PHE A 55 -2.00 -14.20 3.37
N GLY A 56 -1.53 -15.34 3.87
CA GLY A 56 -2.05 -16.65 3.48
C GLY A 56 -3.54 -16.83 3.78
N VAL A 57 -4.03 -16.33 4.93
CA VAL A 57 -5.46 -16.35 5.27
C VAL A 57 -6.27 -15.52 4.27
N ILE A 58 -5.80 -14.33 3.91
CA ILE A 58 -6.50 -13.46 2.94
C ILE A 58 -6.50 -14.09 1.54
N GLU A 59 -5.34 -14.58 1.07
CA GLU A 59 -5.22 -15.25 -0.22
C GLU A 59 -6.16 -16.48 -0.29
N SER A 60 -6.17 -17.31 0.75
CA SER A 60 -7.06 -18.47 0.80
C SER A 60 -8.55 -18.08 0.74
N PHE A 61 -8.94 -16.96 1.37
CA PHE A 61 -10.30 -16.44 1.29
C PHE A 61 -10.63 -15.95 -0.12
N LEU A 62 -9.72 -15.20 -0.76
CA LEU A 62 -9.91 -14.69 -2.12
C LEU A 62 -10.05 -15.82 -3.14
N ASP A 63 -9.27 -16.91 -2.99
CA ASP A 63 -9.29 -18.03 -3.93
C ASP A 63 -10.47 -18.97 -3.72
N THR A 64 -10.88 -19.21 -2.47
CA THR A 64 -11.88 -20.27 -2.17
C THR A 64 -13.29 -19.74 -1.94
N GLN A 65 -13.43 -18.54 -1.37
CA GLN A 65 -14.70 -18.02 -0.86
C GLN A 65 -15.26 -16.86 -1.66
N VAL A 66 -14.56 -16.35 -2.67
CA VAL A 66 -15.09 -15.32 -3.59
C VAL A 66 -15.63 -16.01 -4.85
N PRO A 67 -16.96 -16.14 -4.99
CA PRO A 67 -17.56 -16.66 -6.22
C PRO A 67 -17.24 -15.74 -7.40
N LYS A 68 -17.03 -16.31 -8.59
CA LYS A 68 -16.68 -15.55 -9.82
C LYS A 68 -17.74 -14.51 -10.23
N ASP A 69 -18.95 -14.62 -9.70
CA ASP A 69 -20.10 -13.76 -9.94
C ASP A 69 -20.28 -12.64 -8.89
N LYS A 70 -19.51 -12.65 -7.79
CA LYS A 70 -19.61 -11.67 -6.70
C LYS A 70 -18.34 -10.86 -6.54
N THR A 71 -18.50 -9.61 -6.07
CA THR A 71 -17.36 -8.79 -5.64
C THR A 71 -16.80 -9.30 -4.31
N VAL A 72 -15.52 -9.05 -4.05
CA VAL A 72 -14.82 -9.40 -2.80
C VAL A 72 -15.56 -8.82 -1.59
N ALA A 73 -16.03 -7.57 -1.70
CA ALA A 73 -16.82 -6.91 -0.66
C ALA A 73 -18.11 -7.69 -0.33
N CYS A 74 -18.85 -8.19 -1.33
CA CYS A 74 -20.07 -8.98 -1.11
C CYS A 74 -19.79 -10.28 -0.35
N ALA A 75 -18.81 -11.06 -0.83
CA ALA A 75 -18.44 -12.34 -0.21
C ALA A 75 -18.03 -12.14 1.26
N TYR A 76 -17.29 -11.06 1.53
CA TYR A 76 -16.89 -10.72 2.89
C TYR A 76 -18.07 -10.27 3.76
N THR A 77 -19.00 -9.45 3.23
CA THR A 77 -20.20 -9.08 4.01
C THR A 77 -21.11 -10.25 4.32
N ASP A 78 -21.16 -11.27 3.46
CA ASP A 78 -21.88 -12.51 3.73
C ASP A 78 -21.18 -13.27 4.88
N LEU A 79 -19.85 -13.32 4.88
CA LEU A 79 -19.05 -13.94 5.95
C LEU A 79 -19.20 -13.21 7.29
N LEU A 80 -19.29 -11.88 7.28
CA LEU A 80 -19.49 -11.07 8.49
C LEU A 80 -20.78 -11.41 9.26
N ARG A 81 -21.75 -12.09 8.63
CA ARG A 81 -22.95 -12.59 9.33
C ARG A 81 -22.62 -13.69 10.33
N ASP A 82 -21.59 -14.49 10.06
CA ASP A 82 -21.04 -15.46 11.00
C ASP A 82 -19.72 -14.95 11.57
N ARG A 83 -19.83 -14.32 12.75
CA ARG A 83 -18.69 -13.73 13.46
C ARG A 83 -17.58 -14.75 13.77
N SER A 84 -17.93 -16.02 13.98
CA SER A 84 -16.94 -17.05 14.30
C SER A 84 -16.07 -17.40 13.10
N ALA A 85 -16.68 -17.44 11.92
CA ALA A 85 -16.00 -17.69 10.65
C ALA A 85 -15.24 -16.45 10.13
N ALA A 86 -15.74 -15.24 10.39
CA ALA A 86 -15.10 -13.99 9.96
C ALA A 86 -13.87 -13.61 10.78
N ARG A 87 -13.81 -14.01 12.07
CA ARG A 87 -12.74 -13.61 13.00
C ARG A 87 -11.30 -13.82 12.51
N PRO A 88 -10.89 -15.00 11.99
CA PRO A 88 -9.52 -15.18 11.51
C PRO A 88 -9.18 -14.22 10.37
N LEU A 89 -10.12 -13.95 9.47
CA LEU A 89 -9.94 -13.02 8.37
C LEU A 89 -9.89 -11.56 8.84
N GLU A 90 -10.71 -11.18 9.82
CA GLU A 90 -10.66 -9.85 10.44
C GLU A 90 -9.30 -9.59 11.09
N LEU A 91 -8.79 -10.53 11.88
CA LEU A 91 -7.48 -10.41 12.53
C LEU A 91 -6.34 -10.33 11.50
N ALA A 92 -6.40 -11.14 10.45
CA ALA A 92 -5.42 -11.11 9.36
C ALA A 92 -5.42 -9.73 8.65
N ARG A 93 -6.61 -9.24 8.30
CA ARG A 93 -6.79 -7.91 7.68
C ARG A 93 -6.23 -6.81 8.59
N GLU A 94 -6.60 -6.78 9.86
CA GLU A 94 -6.16 -5.77 10.82
C GLU A 94 -4.65 -5.75 10.99
N ARG A 95 -4.01 -6.93 11.07
CA ARG A 95 -2.56 -7.03 11.21
C ARG A 95 -1.83 -6.42 10.02
N ILE A 96 -2.25 -6.71 8.80
CA ILE A 96 -1.63 -6.18 7.59
C ILE A 96 -1.91 -4.67 7.45
N VAL A 97 -3.15 -4.24 7.70
CA VAL A 97 -3.52 -2.82 7.69
C VAL A 97 -2.66 -2.03 8.68
N HIS A 98 -2.54 -2.51 9.92
CA HIS A 98 -1.71 -1.88 10.95
C HIS A 98 -0.23 -1.80 10.56
N TRP A 99 0.30 -2.81 9.87
CA TRP A 99 1.67 -2.74 9.33
C TRP A 99 1.80 -1.61 8.29
N TYR A 100 0.86 -1.46 7.37
CA TYR A 100 0.87 -0.35 6.40
C TYR A 100 0.61 1.02 7.04
N GLU A 101 -0.20 1.10 8.11
CA GLU A 101 -0.34 2.33 8.90
C GLU A 101 1.01 2.77 9.47
N ARG A 102 1.79 1.81 9.97
CA ARG A 102 3.13 2.06 10.46
C ARG A 102 4.05 2.54 9.34
N VAL A 103 4.06 1.89 8.17
CA VAL A 103 4.81 2.38 6.99
C VAL A 103 4.43 3.83 6.66
N SER A 104 3.14 4.14 6.69
CA SER A 104 2.64 5.50 6.44
C SER A 104 3.17 6.50 7.47
N TYR A 105 3.28 6.10 8.74
CA TYR A 105 3.82 6.90 9.82
C TYR A 105 5.31 7.19 9.60
N TYR A 106 6.11 6.18 9.27
CA TYR A 106 7.53 6.37 8.97
C TYR A 106 7.77 7.36 7.83
N HIS A 107 6.97 7.26 6.76
CA HIS A 107 7.07 8.20 5.63
C HIS A 107 6.67 9.63 6.03
N LYS A 108 5.56 9.81 6.75
CA LYS A 108 5.09 11.15 7.19
C LYS A 108 6.10 11.88 8.07
N HIS A 109 6.85 11.13 8.87
CA HIS A 109 7.83 11.70 9.80
C HIS A 109 9.24 11.82 9.22
N GLY A 110 9.47 11.42 7.95
CA GLY A 110 10.79 11.49 7.31
C GLY A 110 11.85 10.66 8.03
N LEU A 111 11.43 9.54 8.64
CA LEU A 111 12.32 8.66 9.42
C LEU A 111 13.16 7.74 8.52
N LEU A 112 12.79 7.63 7.25
CA LEU A 112 13.44 6.85 6.20
C LEU A 112 13.47 7.70 4.94
N GLU A 113 14.52 7.56 4.14
CA GLU A 113 14.56 8.23 2.84
C GLU A 113 13.51 7.66 1.88
N ALA A 114 13.10 8.47 0.90
CA ALA A 114 12.09 8.08 -0.08
C ALA A 114 12.46 6.81 -0.85
N HIS A 115 13.75 6.64 -1.17
CA HIS A 115 14.25 5.49 -1.93
C HIS A 115 13.99 4.16 -1.19
N ALA A 116 14.05 4.16 0.15
CA ALA A 116 13.80 2.96 0.94
C ALA A 116 12.36 2.45 0.78
N PHE A 117 11.39 3.34 0.55
CA PHE A 117 9.99 2.98 0.32
C PHE A 117 9.74 2.44 -1.09
N ASP A 118 10.52 2.87 -2.08
CA ASP A 118 10.49 2.34 -3.45
C ASP A 118 11.01 0.89 -3.48
N ASP A 119 12.07 0.62 -2.70
CA ASP A 119 12.62 -0.73 -2.54
C ASP A 119 11.71 -1.62 -1.69
N PHE A 120 11.16 -1.09 -0.59
CA PHE A 120 10.34 -1.87 0.34
C PHE A 120 9.32 -1.03 1.12
N PRO A 121 8.01 -1.40 1.12
CA PRO A 121 7.39 -2.54 0.43
C PRO A 121 7.43 -2.44 -1.10
N GLY A 122 7.62 -1.24 -1.64
CA GLY A 122 7.64 -0.96 -3.06
C GLY A 122 6.24 -0.89 -3.69
N PRO A 123 6.15 -0.31 -4.91
CA PRO A 123 4.87 -0.01 -5.56
C PRO A 123 4.05 -1.27 -5.87
N PHE A 124 4.71 -2.38 -6.22
CA PHE A 124 4.02 -3.64 -6.54
C PHE A 124 3.27 -4.21 -5.35
N ARG A 125 3.91 -4.25 -4.17
CA ARG A 125 3.28 -4.81 -2.95
C ARG A 125 2.21 -3.87 -2.41
N ALA A 126 2.45 -2.56 -2.49
CA ALA A 126 1.47 -1.55 -2.14
C ALA A 126 0.22 -1.65 -3.04
N ALA A 127 0.40 -1.81 -4.36
CA ALA A 127 -0.71 -2.02 -5.29
C ALA A 127 -1.52 -3.27 -4.95
N ARG A 128 -0.84 -4.38 -4.64
CA ARG A 128 -1.49 -5.63 -4.22
C ARG A 128 -2.27 -5.45 -2.92
N PHE A 129 -1.67 -4.83 -1.91
CA PHE A 129 -2.33 -4.51 -0.64
C PHE A 129 -3.60 -3.68 -0.85
N VAL A 130 -3.52 -2.62 -1.66
CA VAL A 130 -4.68 -1.78 -1.96
C VAL A 130 -5.76 -2.58 -2.69
N ALA A 131 -5.40 -3.38 -3.69
CA ALA A 131 -6.36 -4.16 -4.47
C ALA A 131 -7.10 -5.23 -3.63
N GLU A 132 -6.39 -5.90 -2.72
CA GLU A 132 -6.92 -7.03 -1.96
C GLU A 132 -7.60 -6.60 -0.65
N LEU A 133 -6.98 -5.70 0.12
CA LEU A 133 -7.43 -5.37 1.49
C LEU A 133 -8.35 -4.15 1.58
N GLU A 134 -8.31 -3.24 0.61
CA GLU A 134 -9.21 -2.09 0.60
C GLU A 134 -10.69 -2.50 0.56
N PRO A 135 -11.17 -3.38 -0.36
CA PRO A 135 -12.59 -3.74 -0.40
C PRO A 135 -13.03 -4.43 0.90
N LEU A 136 -12.16 -5.23 1.51
CA LEU A 136 -12.42 -5.88 2.81
C LEU A 136 -12.54 -4.84 3.94
N THR A 137 -11.63 -3.88 3.98
CA THR A 137 -11.60 -2.86 5.04
C THR A 137 -12.78 -1.90 4.93
N LEU A 138 -13.13 -1.46 3.72
CA LEU A 138 -14.30 -0.60 3.50
C LEU A 138 -15.61 -1.32 3.85
N ALA A 139 -15.74 -2.61 3.52
CA ALA A 139 -16.88 -3.42 3.90
C ALA A 139 -16.98 -3.61 5.43
N SER A 140 -15.86 -3.90 6.11
CA SER A 140 -15.80 -3.99 7.57
C SER A 140 -16.17 -2.67 8.25
N CYS A 141 -15.64 -1.54 7.77
CA CYS A 141 -15.94 -0.24 8.34
C CYS A 141 -17.38 0.19 8.13
N LYS A 142 -17.98 -0.15 6.98
CA LYS A 142 -19.41 0.06 6.74
C LYS A 142 -20.27 -0.75 7.71
N HIS A 143 -19.87 -1.98 8.03
CA HIS A 143 -20.55 -2.80 9.03
C HIS A 143 -20.41 -2.22 10.45
N SER A 144 -19.20 -1.83 10.83
CA SER A 144 -18.87 -1.31 12.17
C SER A 144 -19.11 0.19 12.37
N HIS A 145 -19.62 0.90 11.35
CA HIS A 145 -19.87 2.35 11.35
C HIS A 145 -18.63 3.20 11.68
N VAL A 146 -17.44 2.75 11.29
CA VAL A 146 -16.18 3.48 11.50
C VAL A 146 -15.98 4.50 10.36
N PRO A 147 -15.88 5.81 10.66
CA PRO A 147 -15.64 6.80 9.63
C PRO A 147 -14.19 6.76 9.12
N ASN A 148 -13.96 7.30 7.92
CA ASN A 148 -12.62 7.62 7.40
C ASN A 148 -11.63 6.45 7.18
N CYS A 149 -12.10 5.21 7.09
CA CYS A 149 -11.23 4.05 6.81
C CYS A 149 -10.52 4.08 5.45
N HIS A 150 -10.90 4.99 4.56
CA HIS A 150 -10.29 5.16 3.25
C HIS A 150 -8.94 5.90 3.29
N LEU A 151 -8.68 6.68 4.34
CA LEU A 151 -7.55 7.62 4.40
C LEU A 151 -6.19 6.93 4.25
N LEU A 152 -6.02 5.75 4.85
CA LEU A 152 -4.78 4.98 4.71
C LEU A 152 -4.54 4.59 3.25
N PHE A 153 -5.55 4.03 2.59
CA PHE A 153 -5.43 3.58 1.21
C PHE A 153 -5.20 4.75 0.26
N ASP A 154 -5.89 5.88 0.47
CA ASP A 154 -5.70 7.08 -0.34
C ASP A 154 -4.29 7.68 -0.15
N TYR A 155 -3.76 7.60 1.07
CA TYR A 155 -2.39 7.99 1.35
C TYR A 155 -1.36 7.07 0.65
N ILE A 156 -1.54 5.75 0.74
CA ILE A 156 -0.66 4.78 0.06
C ILE A 156 -0.72 4.95 -1.46
N ARG A 157 -1.90 5.23 -2.04
CA ARG A 157 -2.03 5.58 -3.46
C ARG A 157 -1.22 6.82 -3.82
N GLY A 158 -1.31 7.88 -3.01
CA GLY A 158 -0.56 9.10 -3.22
C GLY A 158 0.95 8.91 -3.08
N MET A 159 1.39 8.02 -2.18
CA MET A 159 2.81 7.70 -2.00
C MET A 159 3.42 7.01 -3.22
N TYR A 160 2.68 6.08 -3.84
CA TYR A 160 3.19 5.23 -4.92
C TYR A 160 2.59 5.53 -6.31
N ASP A 161 1.87 6.64 -6.46
CA ASP A 161 1.16 7.03 -7.69
C ASP A 161 0.28 5.90 -8.27
N LEU A 162 -0.48 5.24 -7.40
CA LEU A 162 -1.32 4.09 -7.77
C LEU A 162 -2.65 4.54 -8.39
N ASN A 163 -3.27 3.63 -9.16
CA ASN A 163 -4.57 3.84 -9.77
C ASN A 163 -5.64 4.32 -8.75
N PRO A 164 -6.52 5.24 -9.16
CA PRO A 164 -7.58 5.75 -8.31
C PRO A 164 -8.56 4.63 -7.90
N ARG A 165 -9.27 4.85 -6.78
CA ARG A 165 -10.19 3.85 -6.21
C ARG A 165 -11.32 3.48 -7.17
N ASP A 166 -11.46 2.18 -7.41
CA ASP A 166 -12.63 1.62 -8.08
C ASP A 166 -13.82 1.52 -7.11
N SER A 167 -14.75 2.47 -7.23
CA SER A 167 -15.96 2.52 -6.38
C SER A 167 -16.86 1.28 -6.55
N ALA A 168 -16.75 0.59 -7.69
CA ALA A 168 -17.49 -0.64 -7.98
C ALA A 168 -16.95 -1.86 -7.21
N ALA A 169 -15.63 -1.94 -6.97
CA ALA A 169 -15.00 -3.05 -6.25
C ALA A 169 -15.28 -2.99 -4.73
N SER A 170 -15.50 -1.78 -4.21
CA SER A 170 -15.74 -1.50 -2.79
C SER A 170 -17.20 -1.54 -2.37
N THR A 171 -18.14 -1.56 -3.32
CA THR A 171 -19.57 -1.62 -3.04
C THR A 171 -20.10 -3.03 -3.28
N CYS A 172 -20.90 -3.53 -2.34
CA CYS A 172 -21.67 -4.75 -2.52
C CYS A 172 -22.80 -4.52 -3.54
N ALA A 173 -22.44 -4.39 -4.81
CA ALA A 173 -23.36 -4.38 -5.93
C ALA A 173 -23.13 -5.65 -6.76
N PRO A 174 -24.18 -6.27 -7.32
CA PRO A 174 -23.99 -7.38 -8.24
C PRO A 174 -23.12 -6.90 -9.40
N ILE A 175 -22.12 -7.71 -9.79
CA ILE A 175 -21.29 -7.43 -10.96
C ILE A 175 -22.22 -7.47 -12.16
N VAL A 176 -22.67 -6.31 -12.64
CA VAL A 176 -23.32 -6.22 -13.93
C VAL A 176 -22.22 -6.51 -14.94
N THR A 177 -22.15 -7.75 -15.41
CA THR A 177 -21.40 -8.09 -16.61
C THR A 177 -22.01 -7.26 -17.73
N VAL A 178 -21.39 -6.10 -18.00
CA VAL A 178 -21.67 -5.33 -19.21
C VAL A 178 -21.11 -6.15 -20.35
N ALA A 179 -21.85 -7.18 -20.75
CA ALA A 179 -21.68 -7.81 -22.03
C ALA A 179 -21.74 -6.68 -23.07
N SER A 180 -20.60 -6.48 -23.72
CA SER A 180 -20.35 -5.50 -24.76
C SER A 180 -21.58 -5.31 -25.65
N LYS A 181 -22.31 -4.22 -25.44
CA LYS A 181 -23.42 -3.78 -26.29
C LYS A 181 -22.83 -3.14 -27.57
N LYS A 182 -21.93 -3.85 -28.27
CA LYS A 182 -21.30 -3.42 -29.53
C LYS A 182 -21.40 -4.48 -30.64
N GLN A 183 -22.28 -5.48 -30.50
CA GLN A 183 -22.43 -6.55 -31.50
C GLN A 183 -23.88 -6.94 -31.81
N ARG A 184 -24.81 -5.96 -31.70
CA ARG A 184 -26.20 -6.13 -32.15
C ARG A 184 -26.69 -4.99 -33.06
N LYS A 185 -25.76 -4.39 -33.82
CA LYS A 185 -26.07 -3.39 -34.85
C LYS A 185 -25.46 -3.73 -36.21
N ALA A 186 -25.15 -5.00 -36.45
CA ALA A 186 -24.60 -5.49 -37.71
C ALA A 186 -25.51 -6.50 -38.44
N ASP A 187 -26.51 -7.10 -37.78
CA ASP A 187 -27.42 -8.06 -38.44
C ASP A 187 -28.77 -7.48 -38.88
N ASP A 188 -29.09 -6.22 -38.52
CA ASP A 188 -30.38 -5.60 -38.88
C ASP A 188 -30.36 -4.83 -40.21
N ASN A 189 -29.31 -5.00 -41.03
CA ASN A 189 -29.12 -4.21 -42.26
C ASN A 189 -29.08 -5.04 -43.55
N ASN A 190 -29.59 -6.29 -43.55
CA ASN A 190 -29.56 -7.14 -44.75
C ASN A 190 -30.91 -7.72 -45.22
N ASP A 191 -32.03 -7.30 -44.64
CA ASP A 191 -33.38 -7.72 -45.08
C ASP A 191 -34.14 -6.59 -45.81
N GLY A 192 -33.47 -5.90 -46.74
CA GLY A 192 -34.03 -4.70 -47.39
C GLY A 192 -33.71 -4.50 -48.86
N LYS A 193 -33.27 -5.54 -49.60
CA LYS A 193 -33.13 -5.46 -51.07
C LYS A 193 -33.48 -6.79 -51.75
N ALA A 194 -34.76 -7.09 -51.82
CA ALA A 194 -35.31 -7.89 -52.90
C ALA A 194 -36.71 -7.36 -53.19
N ASN A 195 -36.88 -6.80 -54.39
CA ASN A 195 -38.11 -6.52 -55.15
C ASN A 195 -38.23 -5.07 -55.60
N GLU A 196 -37.45 -4.72 -56.62
CA GLU A 196 -37.91 -3.80 -57.67
C GLU A 196 -37.06 -4.04 -58.91
N GLU A 197 -37.71 -4.57 -59.96
CA GLU A 197 -37.40 -4.53 -61.40
C GLU A 197 -38.06 -5.79 -62.03
N LEU A 198 -39.31 -5.67 -62.50
CA LEU A 198 -39.71 -5.41 -63.91
C LEU A 198 -39.41 -6.59 -64.86
#